data_AF-A0AAF0BR90-F1
#
_entry.id   AF-A0AAF0BR90-F1
#
_cell.length_a   1.000
_cell.length_b   1.000
_cell.length_c   1.000
_cell.angle_alpha   90.00
_cell.angle_beta   90.00
_cell.angle_gamma   90.00
#
_symmetry.space_group_name_H-M   'P 1'
#
loop_
_entity.id
_entity.type
_entity.pdbx_description
1 polymer ?
#
loop_
_entity_poly.entity_id
_entity_poly.type
_entity_poly.pdbx_seq_one_letter_code
_entity_poly.pdbx_strand_id
1 'polypeptide(L)'
;MPAPERARPPRLSWPARVVAAAGWGVALVGALGAADRISHFAFPIPWTSLAMWMLYSTLAHDLVIAPLVTLAALGVGRLRPHALRAPVAVALIVSASLVAVSYPRLRGYGALPDNPSILPGNAARDLLVVLAVVWAVALVAGAARLWRARSASAEVSPGAGA
;
A
#
# COMPACT_ATOMS: atom_id res chain seq x y z
N MET A 1 7.85 44.02 -26.79
CA MET A 1 7.20 42.76 -26.38
C MET A 1 8.26 41.87 -25.72
N PRO A 2 8.24 41.64 -24.40
CA PRO A 2 9.08 40.64 -23.76
C PRO A 2 8.57 39.22 -24.08
N ALA A 3 9.51 38.29 -24.35
CA ALA A 3 9.20 36.90 -24.71
C ALA A 3 8.60 36.12 -23.51
N PRO A 4 7.69 35.16 -23.73
CA PRO A 4 7.08 34.39 -22.65
C PRO A 4 8.14 33.54 -21.93
N GLU A 5 8.23 33.73 -20.62
CA GLU A 5 9.10 32.97 -19.73
C GLU A 5 8.67 31.49 -19.76
N ARG A 6 9.52 30.64 -20.34
CA ARG A 6 9.25 29.19 -20.39
C ARG A 6 9.35 28.64 -18.97
N ALA A 7 8.22 28.24 -18.42
CA ALA A 7 8.16 27.52 -17.14
C ALA A 7 9.10 26.31 -17.20
N ARG A 8 10.12 26.29 -16.32
CA ARG A 8 11.04 25.16 -16.21
C ARG A 8 10.25 23.94 -15.72
N PRO A 9 10.40 22.76 -16.35
CA PRO A 9 9.69 21.57 -15.89
C PRO A 9 10.14 21.24 -14.45
N PRO A 10 9.22 20.77 -13.59
CA PRO A 10 9.55 20.43 -12.21
C PRO A 10 10.61 19.34 -12.20
N ARG A 11 11.77 19.63 -11.61
CA ARG A 11 12.86 18.65 -11.46
C ARG A 11 12.47 17.67 -10.36
N LEU A 12 12.40 16.38 -10.71
CA LEU A 12 12.16 15.31 -9.75
C LEU A 12 13.23 15.34 -8.65
N SER A 13 12.80 15.48 -7.40
CA SER A 13 13.70 15.57 -6.26
C SER A 13 14.49 14.27 -6.06
N TRP A 14 15.71 14.36 -5.52
CA TRP A 14 16.56 13.20 -5.23
C TRP A 14 15.84 12.06 -4.49
N PRO A 15 15.00 12.33 -3.46
CA PRO A 15 14.23 11.28 -2.80
C PRO A 15 13.29 10.53 -3.74
N ALA A 16 12.63 11.23 -4.66
CA ALA A 16 11.73 10.62 -5.63
C ALA A 16 12.47 9.76 -6.67
N ARG A 17 13.72 10.12 -7.00
CA ARG A 17 14.59 9.27 -7.83
C ARG A 17 15.03 8.00 -7.12
N VAL A 18 15.37 8.09 -5.83
CA VAL A 18 15.74 6.92 -5.02
C VAL A 18 14.56 5.97 -4.86
N VAL A 19 13.36 6.49 -4.60
CA VAL A 19 12.13 5.68 -4.54
C VAL A 19 11.83 5.02 -5.88
N ALA A 20 11.96 5.76 -6.99
CA ALA A 20 11.77 5.20 -8.32
C ALA A 20 12.80 4.08 -8.61
N ALA A 21 14.09 4.31 -8.30
CA ALA A 21 15.14 3.32 -8.50
C ALA A 21 14.92 2.05 -7.66
N ALA A 22 14.49 2.20 -6.41
CA ALA A 22 14.12 1.07 -5.55
C ALA A 22 12.92 0.30 -6.13
N GLY A 23 11.89 1.01 -6.61
CA GLY A 23 10.73 0.40 -7.27
C GLY A 23 11.13 -0.38 -8.52
N TRP A 24 11.99 0.19 -9.37
CA TRP A 24 12.55 -0.48 -10.54
C TRP A 24 13.41 -1.68 -10.18
N GLY A 25 14.20 -1.60 -9.10
CA GLY A 25 14.98 -2.73 -8.60
C GLY A 25 14.10 -3.90 -8.16
N VAL A 26 13.02 -3.63 -7.43
CA VAL A 26 12.04 -4.67 -7.04
C VAL A 26 11.34 -5.25 -8.27
N ALA A 27 10.93 -4.43 -9.22
CA ALA A 27 10.32 -4.89 -10.47
C ALA A 27 11.27 -5.80 -11.27
N LEU A 28 12.55 -5.43 -11.34
CA LEU A 28 13.58 -6.22 -12.02
C LEU A 28 13.79 -7.58 -11.33
N VAL A 29 13.91 -7.61 -10.00
CA VAL A 29 14.02 -8.86 -9.24
C VAL A 29 12.78 -9.75 -9.45
N GLY A 30 11.58 -9.14 -9.46
CA GLY A 30 10.33 -9.84 -9.77
C GLY A 30 10.33 -10.44 -11.18
N ALA A 31 10.80 -9.68 -12.18
CA ALA A 31 10.90 -10.13 -13.57
C ALA A 31 11.92 -11.25 -13.75
N LEU A 32 13.10 -11.14 -13.12
CA LEU A 32 14.14 -12.18 -13.16
C LEU A 32 13.66 -13.46 -12.48
N GLY A 33 12.99 -13.36 -11.32
CA GLY A 33 12.41 -14.52 -10.65
C GLY A 33 11.20 -15.12 -11.38
N ALA A 34 10.52 -14.36 -12.24
CA ALA A 34 9.51 -14.89 -13.15
C ALA A 34 10.16 -15.64 -14.32
N ALA A 35 11.20 -15.07 -14.93
CA ALA A 35 11.92 -15.69 -16.04
C ALA A 35 12.59 -17.00 -15.63
N ASP A 36 13.25 -17.04 -14.47
CA ASP A 36 13.88 -18.24 -13.91
C ASP A 36 12.87 -19.33 -13.54
N ARG A 37 11.67 -18.93 -13.08
CA ARG A 37 10.57 -19.89 -12.86
C ARG A 37 9.97 -20.39 -14.16
N ILE A 38 9.82 -19.55 -15.18
CA ILE A 38 9.29 -19.95 -16.48
C ILE A 38 10.24 -20.95 -17.19
N SER A 39 11.56 -20.81 -17.01
CA SER A 39 12.54 -21.75 -17.58
C SER A 39 12.58 -23.12 -16.87
N HIS A 40 12.23 -23.18 -15.58
CA HIS A 40 12.26 -24.43 -14.80
C HIS A 40 10.88 -25.08 -14.60
N PHE A 41 9.79 -24.33 -14.66
CA PHE A 41 8.42 -24.83 -14.59
C PHE A 41 7.89 -25.11 -16.00
N ALA A 42 8.29 -26.24 -16.59
CA ALA A 42 7.57 -26.82 -17.73
C ALA A 42 6.26 -27.48 -17.25
N PHE A 43 5.36 -26.71 -16.62
CA PHE A 43 3.98 -27.14 -16.48
C PHE A 43 3.27 -26.79 -17.78
N PRO A 44 2.75 -27.76 -18.56
CA PRO A 44 1.88 -27.45 -19.66
C PRO A 44 0.56 -26.92 -19.07
N ILE A 45 0.52 -25.63 -18.72
CA ILE A 45 -0.70 -24.96 -18.28
C ILE A 45 -1.60 -24.89 -19.52
N PRO A 46 -2.79 -25.51 -19.50
CA PRO A 46 -3.71 -25.40 -20.62
C PRO A 46 -4.02 -23.93 -20.92
N TRP A 47 -4.07 -23.54 -22.20
CA TRP A 47 -4.41 -22.18 -22.61
C TRP A 47 -5.74 -21.70 -22.00
N THR A 48 -6.67 -22.62 -21.78
CA THR A 48 -7.93 -22.36 -21.09
C THR A 48 -7.73 -21.94 -19.64
N SER A 49 -6.84 -22.60 -18.89
CA SER A 49 -6.51 -22.24 -17.50
C SER A 49 -5.85 -20.85 -17.42
N LEU A 50 -4.95 -20.54 -18.37
CA LEU A 50 -4.33 -19.21 -18.44
C LEU A 50 -5.38 -18.13 -18.77
N ALA A 51 -6.25 -18.38 -19.76
CA ALA A 51 -7.32 -17.46 -20.14
C ALA A 51 -8.29 -17.22 -18.97
N MET A 52 -8.66 -18.27 -18.24
CA MET A 52 -9.53 -18.15 -17.06
C MET A 52 -8.83 -17.39 -15.93
N TRP A 53 -7.54 -17.64 -15.68
CA TRP A 53 -6.78 -16.89 -14.68
C TRP A 53 -6.74 -15.39 -15.03
N MET A 54 -6.49 -15.04 -16.29
CA MET A 54 -6.51 -13.66 -16.77
C MET A 54 -7.90 -13.04 -16.60
N LEU A 55 -8.94 -13.74 -17.05
CA LEU A 55 -10.31 -13.25 -16.97
C LEU A 55 -10.73 -12.99 -15.51
N TYR A 56 -10.53 -13.97 -14.63
CA TYR A 56 -10.88 -13.82 -13.21
C TYR A 56 -10.05 -12.76 -12.52
N SER A 57 -8.77 -12.63 -12.84
CA SER A 57 -7.89 -11.61 -12.25
C SER A 57 -8.30 -10.21 -12.68
N THR A 58 -8.58 -9.99 -13.97
CA THR A 58 -9.04 -8.70 -14.50
C THR A 58 -10.41 -8.33 -13.94
N LEU A 59 -11.36 -9.26 -13.94
CA LEU A 59 -12.68 -9.02 -13.37
C LEU A 59 -12.61 -8.73 -11.86
N ALA A 60 -11.82 -9.49 -11.10
CA ALA A 60 -11.63 -9.21 -9.68
C ALA A 60 -10.98 -7.85 -9.45
N HIS A 61 -10.02 -7.47 -10.28
CA HIS A 61 -9.37 -6.16 -10.19
C HIS A 61 -10.36 -5.03 -10.46
N ASP A 62 -11.06 -5.07 -11.58
CA ASP A 62 -11.88 -3.95 -12.06
C ASP A 62 -13.22 -3.83 -11.33
N LEU A 63 -13.80 -4.97 -10.91
CA LEU A 63 -15.10 -4.99 -10.23
C LEU A 63 -14.98 -4.94 -8.71
N VAL A 64 -13.83 -5.26 -8.13
CA VAL A 64 -13.66 -5.33 -6.67
C VAL A 64 -12.53 -4.43 -6.19
N ILE A 65 -11.30 -4.65 -6.67
CA ILE A 65 -10.13 -3.93 -6.14
C ILE A 65 -10.22 -2.43 -6.46
N ALA A 66 -10.44 -2.06 -7.72
CA ALA A 66 -10.49 -0.67 -8.14
C ALA A 66 -11.62 0.12 -7.44
N PRO A 67 -12.87 -0.40 -7.32
CA PRO A 67 -13.92 0.25 -6.54
C PRO A 67 -13.57 0.41 -5.07
N LEU A 68 -13.03 -0.63 -4.41
CA LEU A 68 -12.65 -0.57 -3.00
C LEU A 68 -11.54 0.45 -2.74
N VAL A 69 -10.51 0.47 -3.59
CA VAL A 69 -9.42 1.44 -3.51
C VAL A 69 -9.95 2.86 -3.72
N THR A 70 -10.87 3.05 -4.67
CA THR A 70 -11.50 4.35 -4.93
C THR A 70 -12.30 4.81 -3.73
N LEU A 71 -13.14 3.94 -3.14
CA LEU A 71 -13.91 4.25 -1.94
C LEU A 71 -13.01 4.57 -0.75
N ALA A 72 -11.92 3.83 -0.56
CA ALA A 72 -10.94 4.10 0.49
C ALA A 72 -10.25 5.46 0.29
N ALA A 73 -9.80 5.77 -0.92
CA ALA A 73 -9.20 7.05 -1.26
C ALA A 73 -10.18 8.22 -1.07
N LEU A 74 -11.44 8.03 -1.47
CA LEU A 74 -12.53 8.97 -1.24
C LEU A 74 -12.84 9.17 0.25
N GLY A 75 -12.78 8.11 1.06
CA GLY A 75 -12.93 8.18 2.52
C GLY A 75 -11.79 8.96 3.16
N VAL A 76 -10.54 8.65 2.79
CA VAL A 76 -9.34 9.35 3.26
C VAL A 76 -9.37 10.82 2.84
N GLY A 77 -9.81 11.12 1.61
CA GLY A 77 -9.94 12.49 1.11
C GLY A 77 -10.91 13.35 1.92
N ARG A 78 -11.91 12.74 2.56
CA ARG A 78 -12.88 13.43 3.42
C ARG A 78 -12.36 13.70 4.84
N LEU A 79 -11.23 13.11 5.24
CA LEU A 79 -10.68 13.33 6.57
C LEU A 79 -10.26 14.79 6.76
N ARG A 80 -10.73 15.36 7.88
CA ARG A 80 -10.33 16.64 8.42
C ARG A 80 -9.77 16.40 9.83
N PRO A 81 -8.61 16.98 10.17
CA PRO A 81 -7.76 17.86 9.37
C PRO A 81 -6.82 17.11 8.41
N HIS A 82 -6.23 17.84 7.44
CA HIS A 82 -5.36 17.30 6.38
C HIS A 82 -4.19 16.46 6.91
N ALA A 83 -3.71 16.78 8.12
CA ALA A 83 -2.65 16.07 8.82
C ALA A 83 -2.89 14.56 8.97
N LEU A 84 -4.16 14.13 9.03
CA LEU A 84 -4.56 12.73 9.22
C LEU A 84 -4.59 11.90 7.92
N ARG A 85 -4.64 12.54 6.75
CA ARG A 85 -4.82 11.84 5.47
C ARG A 85 -3.70 10.85 5.20
N ALA A 86 -2.45 11.29 5.33
CA ALA A 86 -1.29 10.47 5.00
C ALA A 86 -1.08 9.29 5.98
N PRO A 87 -1.15 9.46 7.32
CA PRO A 87 -1.06 8.33 8.24
C PRO A 87 -2.14 7.27 8.00
N VAL A 88 -3.38 7.69 7.74
CA VAL A 88 -4.48 6.77 7.45
C VAL A 88 -4.31 6.08 6.10
N ALA A 89 -3.90 6.79 5.05
CA ALA A 89 -3.63 6.20 3.74
C ALA A 89 -2.55 5.10 3.83
N VAL A 90 -1.46 5.38 4.54
CA VAL A 90 -0.37 4.41 4.74
C VAL A 90 -0.87 3.21 5.55
N ALA A 91 -1.62 3.42 6.64
CA ALA A 91 -2.17 2.35 7.45
C ALA A 91 -3.09 1.43 6.63
N LEU A 92 -3.93 2.00 5.77
CA LEU A 92 -4.83 1.24 4.88
C LEU A 92 -4.05 0.41 3.86
N ILE A 93 -3.03 0.99 3.22
CA ILE A 93 -2.19 0.28 2.25
C ILE A 93 -1.46 -0.89 2.92
N VAL A 94 -0.86 -0.66 4.08
CA VAL A 94 -0.17 -1.71 4.84
C VAL A 94 -1.15 -2.79 5.29
N SER A 95 -2.33 -2.40 5.80
CA SER A 95 -3.37 -3.34 6.22
C SER A 95 -3.86 -4.21 5.06
N ALA A 96 -4.11 -3.61 3.89
CA ALA A 96 -4.54 -4.34 2.70
C ALA A 96 -3.49 -5.36 2.25
N SER A 97 -2.21 -4.98 2.24
CA SER A 97 -1.10 -5.89 1.93
C SER A 97 -0.98 -7.04 2.92
N LEU A 98 -1.10 -6.77 4.23
CA LEU A 98 -1.06 -7.79 5.28
C LEU A 98 -2.23 -8.78 5.15
N VAL A 99 -3.44 -8.27 4.88
CA VAL A 99 -4.61 -9.12 4.64
C VAL A 99 -4.42 -9.98 3.40
N ALA A 100 -3.94 -9.41 2.28
CA ALA A 100 -3.74 -10.13 1.03
C ALA A 100 -2.72 -11.28 1.19
N VAL A 101 -1.57 -11.02 1.83
CA VAL A 101 -0.54 -12.03 2.06
C VAL A 101 -0.99 -13.09 3.08
N SER A 102 -1.78 -12.70 4.08
CA SER A 102 -2.27 -13.63 5.11
C SER A 102 -3.48 -14.45 4.66
N TYR A 103 -4.16 -14.05 3.58
CA TYR A 103 -5.42 -14.63 3.13
C TYR A 103 -5.37 -16.16 2.91
N PRO A 104 -4.35 -16.74 2.24
CA PRO A 104 -4.28 -18.19 2.07
C PRO A 104 -4.24 -18.94 3.40
N ARG A 105 -3.50 -18.41 4.38
CA ARG A 105 -3.41 -18.99 5.73
C ARG A 105 -4.74 -18.87 6.48
N LEU A 106 -5.45 -17.74 6.36
CA LEU A 106 -6.78 -17.57 6.94
C LEU A 106 -7.81 -18.56 6.35
N ARG A 107 -7.66 -18.91 5.08
CA ARG A 107 -8.52 -19.90 4.40
C ARG A 107 -8.09 -21.34 4.63
N GLY A 108 -6.97 -21.57 5.31
CA GLY A 108 -6.42 -22.91 5.51
C GLY A 108 -5.94 -23.56 4.21
N TYR A 109 -5.63 -22.77 3.17
CA TYR A 109 -5.12 -23.31 1.91
C TYR A 109 -3.78 -23.99 2.14
N GLY A 110 -3.65 -25.22 1.67
CA GLY A 110 -2.47 -26.06 1.87
C GLY A 110 -2.38 -26.71 3.26
N ALA A 111 -3.45 -26.66 4.08
CA ALA A 111 -3.52 -27.43 5.31
C ALA A 111 -3.60 -28.93 4.98
N LEU A 112 -2.68 -29.71 5.55
CA LEU A 112 -2.67 -31.16 5.46
C LEU A 112 -3.19 -31.73 6.78
N PRO A 113 -4.08 -32.75 6.77
CA PRO A 113 -4.65 -33.34 7.99
C PRO A 113 -3.59 -33.80 8.99
N ASP A 114 -2.47 -34.33 8.48
CA ASP A 114 -1.39 -34.91 9.27
C ASP A 114 -0.24 -33.92 9.51
N ASN A 115 -0.36 -32.69 9.00
CA ASN A 115 0.63 -31.63 9.17
C ASN A 115 -0.12 -30.32 9.43
N PRO A 116 -0.63 -30.14 10.68
CA PRO A 116 -1.44 -29.00 11.05
C PRO A 116 -0.59 -27.73 11.05
N SER A 117 -0.34 -27.16 9.87
CA SER A 117 0.38 -25.90 9.59
C SER A 117 1.74 -25.74 10.28
N ILE A 118 2.81 -25.52 9.50
CA ILE A 118 4.17 -25.18 9.99
C ILE A 118 4.17 -23.99 10.98
N LEU A 119 3.11 -23.18 11.01
CA LEU A 119 2.91 -22.11 11.98
C LEU A 119 1.71 -22.42 12.90
N PRO A 120 1.94 -23.00 14.11
CA PRO A 120 0.89 -23.43 15.05
C PRO A 120 0.06 -22.28 15.66
N GLY A 121 0.30 -21.04 15.24
CA GLY A 121 -0.43 -19.84 15.68
C GLY A 121 -1.78 -19.67 14.99
N ASN A 122 -2.70 -19.01 15.68
CA ASN A 122 -3.99 -18.60 15.09
C ASN A 122 -3.74 -17.42 14.14
N ALA A 123 -3.80 -17.68 12.83
CA ALA A 123 -3.54 -16.69 11.79
C ALA A 123 -4.43 -15.43 11.88
N ALA A 124 -5.68 -15.59 12.32
CA ALA A 124 -6.58 -14.45 12.52
C ALA A 124 -6.15 -13.60 13.72
N ARG A 125 -5.78 -14.23 14.84
CA ARG A 125 -5.25 -13.53 16.01
C ARG A 125 -3.96 -12.78 15.67
N ASP A 126 -3.02 -13.45 15.02
CA ASP A 126 -1.72 -12.88 14.64
C ASP A 126 -1.93 -11.66 13.72
N LEU A 127 -2.79 -11.78 12.71
CA LEU A 127 -3.12 -10.69 11.81
C LEU A 127 -3.76 -9.51 12.55
N LEU A 128 -4.74 -9.77 13.42
CA LEU A 128 -5.39 -8.72 14.21
C LEU A 128 -4.41 -7.96 15.10
N VAL A 129 -3.46 -8.66 15.73
CA VAL A 129 -2.40 -8.02 16.53
C VAL A 129 -1.54 -7.11 15.67
N VAL A 130 -1.09 -7.57 14.50
CA VAL A 130 -0.26 -6.74 13.61
C VAL A 130 -1.05 -5.54 13.08
N LEU A 131 -2.32 -5.73 12.70
CA LEU A 131 -3.20 -4.63 12.29
C LEU A 131 -3.37 -3.62 13.42
N ALA A 132 -3.58 -4.06 14.66
CA ALA A 132 -3.68 -3.18 15.82
C ALA A 132 -2.40 -2.34 16.00
N VAL A 133 -1.22 -2.95 15.83
CA VAL A 133 0.06 -2.22 15.87
C VAL A 133 0.17 -1.20 14.74
N VAL A 134 -0.19 -1.56 13.51
CA VAL A 134 -0.18 -0.63 12.35
C VAL A 134 -1.06 0.59 12.62
N TRP A 135 -2.26 0.37 13.13
CA TRP A 135 -3.18 1.47 13.45
C TRP A 135 -2.73 2.28 14.66
N ALA A 136 -2.14 1.66 15.68
CA ALA A 136 -1.55 2.38 16.81
C ALA A 136 -0.45 3.34 16.34
N VAL A 137 0.45 2.88 15.46
CA VAL A 137 1.50 3.73 14.85
C VAL A 137 0.88 4.86 14.03
N ALA A 138 -0.16 4.58 13.24
CA ALA A 138 -0.85 5.59 12.45
C ALA A 138 -1.52 6.66 13.32
N LEU A 139 -2.13 6.27 14.44
CA LEU A 139 -2.73 7.18 15.42
C LEU A 139 -1.67 8.06 16.06
N VAL A 140 -0.54 7.49 16.51
CA VAL A 140 0.58 8.25 17.08
C VAL A 140 1.14 9.26 16.06
N ALA A 141 1.35 8.83 14.81
CA ALA A 141 1.83 9.71 13.75
C ALA A 141 0.81 10.82 13.41
N GLY A 142 -0.48 10.50 13.40
CA GLY A 142 -1.57 11.45 13.24
C GLY A 142 -1.58 12.49 14.36
N ALA A 143 -1.57 12.05 15.61
CA ALA A 143 -1.54 12.92 16.79
C ALA A 143 -0.32 13.85 16.77
N ALA A 144 0.88 13.33 16.49
CA ALA A 144 2.09 14.13 16.39
C ALA A 144 1.99 15.22 15.30
N ARG A 145 1.36 14.93 14.16
CA ARG A 145 1.15 15.92 13.08
C ARG A 145 0.11 16.96 13.47
N LEU A 146 -0.95 16.56 14.16
CA LEU A 146 -1.95 17.49 14.71
C LEU A 146 -1.31 18.46 15.69
N TRP A 147 -0.47 17.96 16.60
CA TRP A 147 0.19 18.79 17.60
C TRP A 147 1.12 19.81 16.95
N ARG A 148 1.96 19.41 16.00
CA ARG A 148 2.85 20.32 15.26
C ARG A 148 2.08 21.41 14.49
N ALA A 149 0.97 21.05 13.86
CA ALA A 149 0.15 22.01 13.13
C ALA A 149 -0.44 23.09 14.05
N ARG A 150 -0.81 22.72 15.29
CA ARG A 150 -1.33 23.67 16.29
C ARG A 150 -0.23 24.59 16.84
N SER A 151 0.97 24.05 17.11
CA SER A 151 2.10 24.85 17.61
C SER A 151 2.56 25.91 16.60
N ALA A 152 2.58 25.59 15.30
CA ALA A 152 2.95 26.55 14.26
C ALA A 152 1.95 27.72 14.14
N SER A 153 0.66 27.50 14.40
CA SER A 153 -0.34 28.56 14.40
C SER A 153 -0.23 29.49 15.63
N ALA A 154 0.26 28.98 16.76
CA ALA A 154 0.46 29.78 17.98
C ALA A 154 1.65 30.74 17.85
N GLU A 155 2.71 30.31 17.17
CA GLU A 155 3.97 31.08 17.01
C GLU A 155 3.85 32.25 16.00
N VAL A 156 2.85 32.24 15.12
CA VAL A 156 2.59 33.31 14.14
C VAL A 156 1.73 34.46 14.73
N SER A 157 1.07 34.26 15.87
CA SER A 157 0.23 35.25 16.55
C SER A 157 0.88 36.21 17.60
N PRO A 158 2.21 36.40 17.76
CA PRO A 158 2.74 37.33 18.77
C PRO A 158 2.68 38.84 18.47
N GLY A 159 2.36 39.27 17.24
CA GLY A 159 2.68 40.65 16.79
C GLY A 159 1.54 41.51 16.22
N ALA A 160 0.27 41.13 16.36
CA ALA A 160 -0.85 41.88 15.74
C ALA A 160 -1.41 43.04 16.59
N GLY A 161 -0.69 43.48 17.63
CA GLY A 161 -1.13 44.59 18.47
C GLY A 161 0.01 45.20 19.29
N ALA A 162 0.70 46.16 18.69
CA ALA A 162 1.41 47.24 19.37
C ALA A 162 1.54 48.41 18.39
#